data_AF-A0A432UY61-F1
#
_entry.id   AF-A0A432UY61-F1
#
_cell.length_a   1.000
_cell.length_b   1.000
_cell.length_c   1.000
_cell.angle_alpha   90.00
_cell.angle_beta   90.00
_cell.angle_gamma   90.00
#
_symmetry.space_group_name_H-M   'P 1'
#
loop_
_entity.id
_entity.type
_entity.pdbx_description
1 polymer ?
#
loop_
_entity_poly.entity_id
_entity_poly.type
_entity_poly.pdbx_seq_one_letter_code
_entity_poly.pdbx_strand_id
1 'polypeptide(L)'
;HFLGASMMTLMFGWSFAVIAMGMLVLFFTFNGNGGWDTLALNAFLLGCIPTTVTWLLLRVSQHWLPHNFFIYIFLNAFFAAVLGVILMGSVSYWILWVSEAYTSAELSGSFLPLFIMLAFPEGTINGIAITMMVVYKPEWVATFYDKLYLYDK
;
A
#
# COMPACT_ATOMS: atom_id res chain seq x y z
N HIS A 1 3.92 -12.72 2.96
CA HIS A 1 3.18 -12.20 1.80
C HIS A 1 3.68 -10.80 1.52
N PHE A 2 4.00 -10.50 0.26
CA PHE A 2 4.17 -9.13 -0.23
C PHE A 2 2.80 -8.61 -0.64
N LEU A 3 2.43 -7.42 -0.17
CA LEU A 3 1.07 -6.89 -0.31
C LEU A 3 0.92 -6.10 -1.62
N GLY A 4 1.95 -5.35 -2.01
CA GLY A 4 2.09 -4.75 -3.34
C GLY A 4 1.04 -3.70 -3.73
N ALA A 5 0.10 -3.37 -2.84
CA ALA A 5 -0.98 -2.42 -3.10
C ALA A 5 -0.46 -1.03 -3.49
N SER A 6 0.56 -0.56 -2.79
CA SER A 6 1.18 0.74 -3.07
C SER A 6 1.90 0.74 -4.42
N MET A 7 2.53 -0.37 -4.81
CA MET A 7 3.13 -0.54 -6.15
C MET A 7 2.07 -0.41 -7.24
N MET A 8 0.98 -1.18 -7.10
CA MET A 8 -0.13 -1.18 -8.06
C MET A 8 -0.78 0.20 -8.19
N THR A 9 -0.89 0.93 -7.07
CA THR A 9 -1.44 2.28 -7.03
C THR A 9 -0.58 3.27 -7.81
N LEU A 10 0.75 3.18 -7.71
CA LEU A 10 1.66 4.05 -8.46
C LEU A 10 1.73 3.66 -9.94
N MET A 11 1.64 2.37 -10.25
CA MET A 11 1.68 1.87 -11.63
C MET A 11 0.44 2.21 -12.42
N PHE A 12 -0.76 1.95 -11.86
CA PHE A 12 -2.02 2.02 -12.60
C PHE A 12 -2.95 3.14 -12.15
N GLY A 13 -2.59 3.86 -11.08
CA GLY A 13 -3.48 4.83 -10.43
C GLY A 13 -4.48 4.18 -9.48
N TRP A 14 -5.27 5.02 -8.80
CA TRP A 14 -6.15 4.57 -7.71
C TRP A 14 -7.25 3.60 -8.15
N SER A 15 -8.03 3.93 -9.18
CA SER A 15 -9.20 3.14 -9.59
C SER A 15 -8.81 1.74 -10.05
N PHE A 16 -7.78 1.62 -10.88
CA PHE A 16 -7.30 0.33 -11.37
C PHE A 16 -6.62 -0.48 -10.27
N ALA A 17 -5.91 0.17 -9.34
CA ALA A 17 -5.30 -0.53 -8.22
C ALA A 17 -6.36 -1.15 -7.29
N VAL A 18 -7.47 -0.45 -7.00
CA VAL A 18 -8.57 -1.04 -6.21
C VAL A 18 -9.14 -2.28 -6.89
N ILE A 19 -9.35 -2.23 -8.21
CA ILE A 19 -9.87 -3.37 -8.98
C ILE A 19 -8.87 -4.54 -8.96
N ALA A 20 -7.58 -4.27 -9.21
CA ALA A 20 -6.53 -5.28 -9.21
C ALA A 20 -6.37 -5.95 -7.85
N MET A 21 -6.40 -5.17 -6.76
CA MET A 21 -6.35 -5.69 -5.40
C MET A 21 -7.60 -6.50 -5.06
N GLY A 22 -8.78 -6.06 -5.52
CA GLY A 22 -10.02 -6.84 -5.39
C GLY A 22 -9.93 -8.21 -6.08
N MET A 23 -9.39 -8.26 -7.30
CA MET A 23 -9.14 -9.53 -8.00
C MET A 23 -8.11 -10.41 -7.27
N LEU A 24 -7.07 -9.80 -6.70
CA LEU A 24 -6.06 -10.52 -5.93
C LEU A 24 -6.67 -11.19 -4.69
N VAL A 25 -7.53 -10.48 -3.96
CA VAL A 25 -8.24 -11.03 -2.79
C VAL A 25 -9.25 -12.12 -3.19
N LEU A 26 -9.93 -11.96 -4.33
CA LEU A 26 -10.81 -13.00 -4.89
C LEU A 26 -10.01 -14.27 -5.18
N PHE A 27 -8.87 -14.15 -5.86
CA PHE A 27 -8.00 -15.29 -6.15
C PHE A 27 -7.47 -15.95 -4.86
N PHE A 28 -7.07 -15.14 -3.87
CA PHE A 28 -6.62 -15.63 -2.58
C PHE A 28 -7.70 -16.42 -1.83
N THR A 29 -8.95 -15.94 -1.88
CA THR A 29 -10.12 -16.63 -1.30
C THR A 29 -10.44 -17.93 -2.05
N PHE A 30 -10.33 -17.91 -3.39
CA PHE A 30 -10.56 -19.10 -4.22
C PHE A 30 -9.54 -20.22 -3.98
N ASN A 31 -8.31 -19.86 -3.60
CA ASN A 31 -7.27 -20.81 -3.20
C ASN A 31 -7.46 -21.38 -1.77
N GLY A 32 -8.60 -21.09 -1.12
CA GLY A 32 -8.93 -21.59 0.21
C GLY A 32 -8.18 -20.92 1.36
N ASN A 33 -7.42 -19.85 1.09
CA ASN A 33 -6.69 -19.10 2.12
C ASN A 33 -7.53 -17.96 2.74
N GLY A 34 -8.74 -17.72 2.23
CA GLY A 34 -9.69 -16.73 2.73
C GLY A 34 -11.09 -17.31 2.90
N GLY A 35 -11.86 -16.75 3.83
CA GLY A 35 -13.27 -17.07 3.99
C GLY A 35 -14.13 -16.24 3.02
N TRP A 36 -15.14 -16.86 2.42
CA TRP A 36 -16.10 -16.14 1.56
C TRP A 36 -16.84 -15.05 2.33
N ASP A 37 -17.09 -15.26 3.63
CA ASP A 37 -17.72 -14.29 4.52
C ASP A 37 -16.83 -13.07 4.83
N THR A 38 -15.50 -13.26 4.78
CA THR A 38 -14.51 -12.20 5.06
C THR A 38 -13.96 -11.55 3.79
N LEU A 39 -14.45 -11.96 2.61
CA LEU A 39 -13.97 -11.48 1.32
C LEU A 39 -14.07 -9.96 1.18
N ALA A 40 -15.24 -9.39 1.50
CA ALA A 40 -15.45 -7.94 1.44
C ALA A 40 -14.54 -7.19 2.42
N LEU A 41 -14.35 -7.74 3.62
CA LEU A 41 -13.49 -7.17 4.65
C LEU A 41 -12.02 -7.19 4.22
N ASN A 42 -11.55 -8.32 3.68
CA ASN A 42 -10.19 -8.47 3.18
C ASN A 42 -9.92 -7.57 1.97
N ALA A 43 -10.88 -7.43 1.05
CA ALA A 43 -10.75 -6.51 -0.08
C ALA A 43 -10.61 -5.05 0.40
N PHE A 44 -11.35 -4.68 1.45
CA PHE A 44 -11.25 -3.35 2.04
C PHE A 44 -9.92 -3.13 2.78
N LEU A 45 -9.52 -4.07 3.64
CA LEU A 45 -8.31 -3.98 4.45
C LEU A 45 -7.03 -4.05 3.60
N LEU A 46 -6.92 -5.06 2.74
CA LEU A 46 -5.72 -5.33 1.96
C LEU A 46 -5.65 -4.46 0.70
N GLY A 47 -6.78 -4.06 0.14
CA GLY A 47 -6.84 -3.29 -1.11
C GLY A 47 -7.11 -1.82 -0.87
N CYS A 48 -8.34 -1.50 -0.44
CA CYS A 48 -8.84 -0.13 -0.43
C CYS A 48 -8.01 0.80 0.47
N ILE A 49 -7.66 0.38 1.70
CA ILE A 49 -6.92 1.20 2.66
C ILE A 49 -5.53 1.56 2.15
N PRO A 50 -4.61 0.61 1.88
CA PRO A 50 -3.27 0.97 1.44
C PRO A 50 -3.27 1.73 0.11
N THR A 51 -4.16 1.39 -0.83
CA THR A 51 -4.29 2.09 -2.11
C THR A 51 -4.78 3.54 -1.95
N THR A 52 -5.78 3.80 -1.08
CA THR A 52 -6.21 5.19 -0.80
C THR A 52 -5.10 5.98 -0.11
N VAL A 53 -4.39 5.39 0.84
CA VAL A 53 -3.27 6.04 1.55
C VAL A 53 -2.16 6.42 0.58
N THR A 54 -1.74 5.50 -0.30
CA THR A 54 -0.72 5.79 -1.31
C THR A 54 -1.18 6.89 -2.27
N TRP A 55 -2.43 6.87 -2.70
CA TRP A 55 -2.97 7.90 -3.60
C TRP A 55 -3.05 9.28 -2.94
N LEU A 56 -3.45 9.34 -1.66
CA LEU A 56 -3.51 10.59 -0.91
C LEU A 56 -2.11 11.18 -0.71
N LEU A 57 -1.13 10.36 -0.31
CA LEU A 57 0.26 10.80 -0.16
C LEU A 57 0.84 11.31 -1.48
N LEU A 58 0.56 10.61 -2.58
CA LEU A 58 0.98 11.04 -3.91
C LEU A 58 0.40 12.43 -4.25
N ARG A 59 -0.90 12.65 -4.04
CA ARG A 59 -1.53 13.96 -4.31
C ARG A 59 -0.98 15.06 -3.41
N VAL A 60 -0.79 14.78 -2.12
CA VAL A 60 -0.19 15.74 -1.17
C VAL A 60 1.22 16.08 -1.60
N SER A 61 2.02 15.09 -1.96
CA SER A 61 3.39 15.27 -2.47
C SER A 61 3.42 16.13 -3.73
N GLN A 62 2.53 15.89 -4.70
CA GLN A 62 2.48 16.66 -5.94
C GLN A 62 1.99 18.10 -5.72
N HIS A 63 1.17 18.34 -4.70
CA HIS A 63 0.62 19.67 -4.43
C HIS A 63 1.55 20.54 -3.58
N TRP A 64 2.29 19.95 -2.63
CA TRP A 64 3.08 20.69 -1.63
C TRP A 64 4.59 20.57 -1.79
N LEU A 65 5.11 19.52 -2.44
CA LEU A 65 6.54 19.28 -2.55
C LEU A 65 7.06 19.53 -3.99
N PRO A 66 8.32 19.96 -4.13
CA PRO A 66 8.96 20.08 -5.44
C PRO A 66 9.08 18.70 -6.11
N HIS A 67 8.94 18.68 -7.44
CA HIS A 67 8.91 17.48 -8.27
C HIS A 67 10.29 16.81 -8.38
N ASN A 68 10.79 16.25 -7.28
CA ASN A 68 12.07 15.56 -7.22
C ASN A 68 11.90 14.03 -7.22
N PHE A 69 12.70 13.35 -8.02
CA PHE A 69 12.75 11.88 -8.09
C PHE A 69 12.95 11.22 -6.72
N PHE A 70 13.87 11.75 -5.89
CA PHE A 70 14.16 11.19 -4.57
C PHE A 70 12.96 11.30 -3.62
N ILE A 71 12.24 12.42 -3.67
CA ILE A 71 11.02 12.63 -2.87
C ILE A 71 9.94 11.63 -3.29
N TYR A 72 9.79 11.40 -4.60
CA TYR A 72 8.84 10.44 -5.12
C TYR A 72 9.10 9.01 -4.58
N ILE A 73 10.35 8.55 -4.61
CA ILE A 73 10.69 7.20 -4.12
C ILE A 73 10.52 7.11 -2.60
N PHE A 74 11.11 8.04 -1.84
CA PHE A 74 11.07 7.94 -0.38
C PHE A 74 9.68 8.17 0.19
N LEU A 75 8.93 9.16 -0.32
CA LEU A 75 7.63 9.52 0.22
C LEU A 75 6.51 8.65 -0.37
N ASN A 76 6.44 8.54 -1.70
CA ASN A 76 5.29 7.91 -2.36
C ASN A 76 5.46 6.40 -2.57
N ALA A 77 6.69 5.88 -2.66
CA ALA A 77 6.91 4.44 -2.77
C ALA A 77 7.20 3.77 -1.41
N PHE A 78 8.22 4.25 -0.68
CA PHE A 78 8.61 3.66 0.61
C PHE A 78 7.62 4.03 1.72
N PHE A 79 7.52 5.32 2.05
CA PHE A 79 6.74 5.77 3.21
C PHE A 79 5.25 5.49 3.06
N ALA A 80 4.70 5.63 1.86
CA ALA A 80 3.31 5.27 1.58
C ALA A 80 3.01 3.78 1.80
N ALA A 81 3.94 2.88 1.45
CA ALA A 81 3.77 1.45 1.72
C ALA A 81 3.85 1.14 3.22
N VAL A 82 4.82 1.74 3.92
CA VAL A 82 4.95 1.61 5.38
C VAL A 82 3.66 2.08 6.08
N LEU A 83 3.16 3.28 5.73
CA LEU A 83 1.94 3.82 6.30
C LEU A 83 0.71 2.99 5.93
N GLY A 84 0.62 2.49 4.70
CA GLY A 84 -0.46 1.62 4.25
C GLY A 84 -0.58 0.36 5.11
N VAL A 85 0.54 -0.30 5.40
CA VAL A 85 0.58 -1.49 6.27
C VAL A 85 0.22 -1.16 7.71
N ILE A 86 0.76 -0.06 8.26
CA ILE A 86 0.46 0.35 9.65
C ILE A 86 -1.02 0.72 9.81
N LEU A 87 -1.60 1.46 8.87
CA LEU A 87 -3.02 1.84 8.91
C LEU A 87 -3.93 0.63 8.73
N MET A 88 -3.61 -0.25 7.79
CA MET A 88 -4.32 -1.52 7.64
C MET A 88 -4.27 -2.36 8.93
N GLY A 89 -3.10 -2.49 9.55
CA GLY A 89 -2.93 -3.20 10.83
C GLY A 89 -3.72 -2.55 11.96
N SER A 90 -3.75 -1.21 12.00
CA SER A 90 -4.52 -0.44 12.98
C SER A 90 -6.03 -0.63 12.80
N VAL A 91 -6.54 -0.59 11.57
CA VAL A 91 -7.96 -0.82 11.30
C VAL A 91 -8.33 -2.27 11.59
N SER A 92 -7.44 -3.22 11.28
CA SER A 92 -7.64 -4.63 11.64
C SER A 92 -7.72 -4.83 13.15
N TYR A 93 -6.85 -4.16 13.92
CA TYR A 93 -6.91 -4.11 15.38
C TYR A 93 -8.26 -3.57 15.88
N TRP A 94 -8.71 -2.45 15.32
CA TRP A 94 -9.99 -1.84 15.70
C TRP A 94 -11.19 -2.76 15.43
N ILE A 95 -11.22 -3.43 14.28
CA ILE A 95 -12.30 -4.37 13.93
C ILE A 95 -12.33 -5.55 14.91
N LEU A 96 -11.17 -6.12 15.23
CA LEU A 96 -11.06 -7.25 16.16
C LEU A 96 -11.44 -6.85 17.59
N TRP A 97 -11.08 -5.63 18.01
CA TRP A 97 -11.43 -5.08 19.30
C TRP A 97 -12.95 -4.87 19.44
N VAL A 98 -13.60 -4.29 18.42
CA VAL A 98 -15.06 -4.10 18.40
C VAL A 98 -15.82 -5.43 18.28
N SER A 99 -15.23 -6.44 17.63
CA SER A 99 -15.82 -7.77 17.51
C SER A 99 -15.84 -8.56 18.81
N GLU A 100 -15.24 -8.05 19.90
CA GLU A 100 -14.99 -8.77 21.18
C GLU A 100 -14.30 -10.14 21.00
N ALA A 101 -13.75 -10.41 19.82
CA ALA A 101 -13.19 -11.71 19.47
C ALA A 101 -11.87 -11.99 20.22
N TYR A 102 -11.21 -10.95 20.73
CA TYR A 102 -9.94 -11.04 21.44
C TYR A 102 -9.77 -9.94 22.49
N THR A 103 -9.08 -10.27 23.58
CA THR A 103 -8.78 -9.35 24.69
C THR A 103 -7.77 -8.28 24.24
N SER A 104 -8.00 -7.01 24.59
CA SER A 104 -7.16 -5.86 24.20
C SER A 104 -5.67 -6.02 24.52
N ALA A 105 -5.32 -6.80 25.56
CA ALA A 105 -3.96 -7.09 25.99
C ALA A 105 -3.17 -8.02 25.04
N GLU A 106 -3.82 -8.97 24.37
CA GLU A 106 -3.16 -9.90 23.45
C GLU A 106 -2.87 -9.25 22.09
N LEU A 107 -3.77 -8.37 21.63
CA LEU A 107 -3.59 -7.66 20.37
C LEU A 107 -2.52 -6.57 20.45
N SER A 108 -2.42 -5.84 21.56
CA SER A 108 -1.40 -4.79 21.70
C SER A 108 0.00 -5.34 21.88
N GLY A 109 0.14 -6.50 22.54
CA GLY A 109 1.44 -7.10 22.86
C GLY A 109 2.12 -7.79 21.66
N SER A 110 1.34 -8.44 20.79
CA SER A 110 1.90 -9.28 19.72
C SER A 110 1.54 -8.84 18.30
N PHE A 111 0.39 -8.20 18.11
CA PHE A 111 -0.14 -7.91 16.77
C PHE A 111 0.44 -6.62 16.19
N LEU A 112 0.41 -5.53 16.96
CA LEU A 112 0.93 -4.22 16.53
C LEU A 112 2.44 -4.23 16.16
N PRO A 113 3.33 -4.82 16.98
CA PRO A 113 4.75 -4.89 16.65
C PRO A 113 5.03 -5.68 15.36
N LEU A 114 4.23 -6.71 15.08
CA LEU A 114 4.38 -7.56 13.90
C LEU A 114 4.09 -6.77 12.62
N PHE A 115 3.05 -5.92 12.60
CA PHE A 115 2.76 -5.04 11.48
C PHE A 115 3.84 -3.99 11.25
N ILE A 116 4.39 -3.41 12.33
CA ILE A 116 5.51 -2.46 12.20
C ILE A 116 6.74 -3.17 11.60
N MET A 117 7.02 -4.38 12.06
CA MET A 117 8.13 -5.20 11.55
C MET A 117 7.93 -5.61 10.09
N LEU A 118 6.69 -5.83 9.64
CA LEU A 118 6.34 -6.14 8.24
C LEU A 118 6.28 -4.91 7.35
N ALA A 119 5.90 -3.76 7.89
CA ALA A 119 5.78 -2.51 7.13
C ALA A 119 7.13 -2.06 6.56
N PHE A 120 8.22 -2.26 7.31
CA PHE A 120 9.56 -1.88 6.88
C PHE A 120 10.07 -2.65 5.64
N PRO A 121 10.07 -4.00 5.60
CA PRO A 121 10.45 -4.74 4.41
C PRO A 121 9.47 -4.52 3.26
N GLU A 122 8.16 -4.36 3.52
CA GLU A 122 7.18 -4.03 2.49
C GLU A 122 7.53 -2.69 1.81
N GLY A 123 7.80 -1.65 2.62
CA GLY A 123 8.22 -0.35 2.12
C GLY A 123 9.53 -0.40 1.34
N THR A 124 10.51 -1.17 1.83
CA THR A 124 11.81 -1.31 1.18
C THR A 124 11.68 -1.99 -0.18
N ILE A 125 10.96 -3.11 -0.26
CA ILE A 125 10.73 -3.83 -1.51
C ILE A 125 9.96 -2.94 -2.49
N ASN A 126 8.93 -2.23 -2.03
CA ASN A 126 8.16 -1.34 -2.87
C ASN A 126 9.00 -0.17 -3.40
N GLY A 127 9.83 0.44 -2.55
CA GLY A 127 10.76 1.50 -2.93
C GLY A 127 11.76 1.03 -3.99
N ILE A 128 12.36 -0.15 -3.80
CA ILE A 128 13.29 -0.76 -4.77
C ILE A 128 12.57 -1.06 -6.09
N ALA A 129 11.40 -1.70 -6.04
CA ALA A 129 10.64 -2.07 -7.23
C ALA A 129 10.26 -0.84 -8.08
N ILE A 130 9.72 0.21 -7.44
CA ILE A 130 9.37 1.45 -8.13
C ILE A 130 10.61 2.16 -8.66
N THR A 131 11.72 2.18 -7.91
CA THR A 131 12.99 2.76 -8.38
C THR A 131 13.47 2.06 -9.66
N MET A 132 13.46 0.72 -9.68
CA MET A 132 13.83 -0.05 -10.87
C MET A 132 12.89 0.25 -12.04
N MET A 133 11.57 0.28 -11.81
CA MET A 133 10.60 0.59 -12.86
C MET A 133 10.83 1.98 -13.44
N VAL A 134 11.00 3.01 -12.61
CA VAL A 134 11.21 4.38 -13.11
C VAL A 134 12.53 4.49 -13.87
N VAL A 135 13.60 3.82 -13.44
CA VAL A 135 14.91 3.89 -14.10
C VAL A 135 14.92 3.14 -15.45
N TYR A 136 14.29 1.97 -15.53
CA TYR A 136 14.36 1.13 -16.74
C TYR A 136 13.17 1.33 -17.70
N LYS A 137 11.97 1.56 -17.17
CA LYS A 137 10.69 1.65 -17.90
C LYS A 137 9.73 2.63 -17.21
N PRO A 138 10.01 3.94 -17.22
CA PRO A 138 9.17 4.94 -16.54
C PRO A 138 7.71 4.94 -17.03
N GLU A 139 7.48 4.53 -18.28
CA GLU A 139 6.13 4.36 -18.87
C GLU A 139 5.23 3.38 -18.10
N TRP A 140 5.78 2.48 -17.28
CA TRP A 140 5.01 1.55 -16.46
C TRP A 140 4.46 2.17 -15.17
N VAL A 141 4.93 3.37 -14.82
CA VAL A 141 4.51 4.10 -13.64
C VAL A 141 3.63 5.26 -14.09
N ALA A 142 2.33 5.02 -14.25
CA ALA A 142 1.40 6.02 -14.77
C ALA A 142 1.37 7.34 -13.96
N THR A 143 1.79 7.28 -12.70
CA THR A 143 1.85 8.44 -11.81
C THR A 143 3.16 9.23 -11.88
N PHE A 144 4.15 8.75 -12.64
CA PHE A 144 5.43 9.41 -12.85
C PHE A 144 5.54 9.92 -14.29
N TYR A 145 5.65 11.24 -14.44
CA TYR A 145 5.84 11.89 -15.75
C TYR A 145 7.31 12.30 -15.91
N ASP A 146 8.05 11.63 -16.79
CA ASP A 146 9.47 11.90 -17.09
C ASP A 146 9.75 13.40 -17.34
N LYS A 147 8.87 14.08 -18.07
CA LYS A 147 9.02 15.51 -18.42
C LYS A 147 8.95 16.45 -17.21
N LEU A 148 8.32 16.05 -16.12
CA LEU A 148 8.14 16.88 -14.92
C LEU A 148 9.21 16.62 -13.85
N TYR A 149 9.84 15.44 -13.86
CA TYR A 149 10.77 15.02 -12.81
C TYR A 149 12.23 14.90 -13.27
N LEU A 150 12.51 14.79 -14.57
CA LEU A 150 13.87 14.71 -15.12
C LEU A 150 14.28 15.93 -15.95
N TYR A 151 13.33 16.77 -16.40
CA TYR A 151 13.59 17.84 -17.37
C TYR A 151 13.37 19.26 -16.85
N ASP A 152 13.05 19.46 -15.56
CA ASP A 152 13.05 20.80 -14.97
C ASP A 152 14.50 21.23 -14.70
N LYS A 153 15.13 21.79 -15.74
CA LYS A 153 16.40 22.53 -15.69
C LYS A 153 16.12 24.02 -15.53
#